data_AF-A0A2N4XKN2-F1
#
_entry.id   AF-A0A2N4XKN2-F1
#
_cell.length_a   1.000
_cell.length_b   1.000
_cell.length_c   1.000
_cell.angle_alpha   90.00
_cell.angle_beta   90.00
_cell.angle_gamma   90.00
#
_symmetry.space_group_name_H-M   'P 1'
#
loop_
_entity.id
_entity.type
_entity.pdbx_description
1 polymer ?
#
loop_
_entity_poly.entity_id
_entity_poly.type
_entity_poly.pdbx_seq_one_letter_code
_entity_poly.pdbx_strand_id
1 'polypeptide(L)'
;MALYAYKAMNPSGRLVQGQIEALNLVDLEMRLKRMELDLINGSPARHSLASGLGRMPVRERSLFCFHLEQLTRAGVPLIEALIDLRDSTDHPRMRAVIANLVESIEGGRSLSQALSEQGNVFDPVFCSLVRAGETSGNLPDVLRELNEALKREDELSSYVKKLTIYPGFVLSVTLLAVFVSMVYVVPELAKLFRSTGVALPLQTRLLMGTSRIVSNWWPLILATLASLVVILSSLIRTRPDAARRWDAFKLGLPIVGNVYRKIILSRFANLFAMMYASGISIIDTIRVAQDVVGNRVLRDALERVEQLIAEGQNVTMAFAATGIFPPLVVRMLRVGEHTGSLDQALRNVSYFYERDVRESIANLQAMLEPLLILLLGGLMMWVALSVLGPIYDVITKMKF
;
A
#
# COMPACT_ATOMS: atom_id res chain seq x y z
N MET A 1 -17.74 -25.21 0.63
CA MET A 1 -16.52 -25.93 0.18
C MET A 1 -15.46 -25.78 1.26
N ALA A 2 -14.52 -26.72 1.40
CA ALA A 2 -13.45 -26.63 2.39
C ALA A 2 -12.18 -26.06 1.74
N LEU A 3 -11.48 -25.18 2.46
CA LEU A 3 -10.21 -24.63 1.99
C LEU A 3 -9.10 -25.66 2.23
N TYR A 4 -8.31 -25.98 1.22
CA TYR A 4 -7.15 -26.87 1.33
C TYR A 4 -5.86 -26.09 1.12
N ALA A 5 -4.89 -26.29 2.01
CA ALA A 5 -3.53 -25.81 1.80
C ALA A 5 -2.75 -26.89 1.06
N TYR A 6 -2.07 -26.50 -0.01
CA TYR A 6 -1.32 -27.41 -0.87
C TYR A 6 0.13 -26.96 -1.07
N LYS A 7 1.00 -27.94 -1.26
CA LYS A 7 2.35 -27.81 -1.81
C LYS A 7 2.39 -28.66 -3.07
N ALA A 8 2.71 -28.03 -4.19
CA ALA A 8 2.76 -28.67 -5.49
C ALA A 8 4.06 -28.32 -6.23
N MET A 9 4.40 -29.09 -7.25
CA MET A 9 5.53 -28.85 -8.13
C MET A 9 5.03 -28.36 -9.48
N ASN A 10 5.64 -27.31 -10.01
CA ASN A 10 5.38 -26.90 -11.39
C ASN A 10 6.28 -27.68 -12.36
N PRO A 11 6.04 -27.60 -13.69
CA PRO A 11 6.80 -28.37 -14.68
C PRO A 11 8.29 -28.03 -14.71
N SER A 12 8.66 -26.83 -14.23
CA SER A 12 10.06 -26.37 -14.09
C SER A 12 10.75 -26.85 -12.79
N GLY A 13 10.11 -27.73 -12.00
CA GLY A 13 10.67 -28.28 -10.76
C GLY A 13 10.64 -27.31 -9.56
N ARG A 14 9.99 -26.15 -9.67
CA ARG A 14 9.82 -25.20 -8.57
C ARG A 14 8.63 -25.57 -7.70
N LEU A 15 8.83 -25.46 -6.40
CA LEU A 15 7.79 -25.68 -5.40
C LEU A 15 6.86 -24.47 -5.33
N VAL A 16 5.56 -24.71 -5.52
CA VAL A 16 4.48 -23.74 -5.40
C VAL A 16 3.62 -24.11 -4.20
N GLN A 17 3.34 -23.14 -3.33
CA GLN A 17 2.48 -23.32 -2.16
C GLN A 17 1.29 -22.38 -2.26
N GLY A 18 0.11 -22.88 -1.92
CA GLY A 18 -1.12 -22.11 -2.04
C GLY A 18 -2.27 -22.68 -1.21
N GLN A 19 -3.41 -22.00 -1.31
CA GLN A 19 -4.67 -22.47 -0.76
C GLN A 19 -5.72 -22.41 -1.86
N ILE A 20 -6.49 -23.47 -2.02
CA ILE A 20 -7.59 -23.55 -2.99
C ILE A 20 -8.77 -24.27 -2.34
N GLU A 21 -9.98 -23.85 -2.68
CA GLU A 21 -11.17 -24.55 -2.25
C GLU A 21 -11.31 -25.86 -3.03
N ALA A 22 -11.54 -26.95 -2.30
CA ALA A 22 -11.78 -28.26 -2.88
C ALA A 22 -12.78 -29.03 -2.00
N LEU A 23 -13.52 -29.94 -2.62
CA LEU A 23 -14.46 -30.82 -1.93
C LEU A 23 -13.74 -31.90 -1.11
N ASN A 24 -12.61 -32.39 -1.64
CA ASN A 24 -11.75 -33.39 -1.00
C ASN A 24 -10.34 -33.32 -1.62
N LEU A 25 -9.42 -34.17 -1.13
CA LEU A 25 -8.05 -34.27 -1.64
C LEU A 25 -7.97 -34.64 -3.14
N VAL A 26 -8.94 -35.40 -3.65
CA VAL A 26 -8.97 -35.83 -5.06
C VAL A 26 -9.38 -34.67 -5.97
N ASP A 27 -10.37 -33.86 -5.55
CA ASP A 27 -10.76 -32.62 -6.22
C ASP A 27 -9.63 -31.58 -6.17
N LEU A 28 -8.90 -31.49 -5.05
CA LEU A 28 -7.69 -30.67 -4.95
C LEU A 28 -6.64 -31.07 -5.99
N GLU A 29 -6.34 -32.37 -6.11
CA GLU A 29 -5.37 -32.88 -7.07
C GLU A 29 -5.82 -32.64 -8.51
N MET A 30 -7.09 -32.90 -8.83
CA MET A 30 -7.64 -32.65 -10.17
C MET A 30 -7.56 -31.15 -10.55
N ARG A 31 -7.88 -30.25 -9.62
CA ARG A 31 -7.76 -28.80 -9.84
C ARG A 31 -6.32 -28.36 -10.02
N LEU A 32 -5.39 -28.90 -9.23
CA LEU A 32 -3.95 -28.60 -9.38
C LEU A 32 -3.40 -29.13 -10.70
N LYS A 33 -3.84 -30.32 -11.13
CA LYS A 33 -3.45 -30.89 -12.42
C LYS A 33 -3.92 -30.03 -13.60
N ARG A 34 -5.12 -29.42 -13.51
CA ARG A 34 -5.59 -28.40 -14.48
C ARG A 34 -4.73 -27.14 -14.49
N MET A 35 -4.02 -26.85 -13.40
CA MET A 35 -3.07 -25.73 -13.30
C MET A 35 -1.64 -26.12 -13.68
N GLU A 36 -1.42 -27.33 -14.22
CA GLU A 36 -0.10 -27.92 -14.49
C GLU A 36 0.77 -28.04 -13.24
N LEU A 37 0.15 -28.25 -12.08
CA LEU A 37 0.81 -28.43 -10.81
C LEU A 37 0.61 -29.85 -10.31
N ASP A 38 1.72 -30.54 -10.03
CA ASP A 38 1.68 -31.88 -9.44
C ASP A 38 1.64 -31.77 -7.91
N LEU A 39 0.57 -32.29 -7.30
CA LEU A 39 0.36 -32.24 -5.86
C LEU A 39 1.43 -33.07 -5.13
N ILE A 40 2.19 -32.43 -4.23
CA ILE A 40 3.14 -33.11 -3.33
C ILE A 40 2.47 -33.41 -2.00
N ASN A 41 1.78 -32.43 -1.42
CA ASN A 41 1.10 -32.58 -0.15
C ASN A 41 -0.10 -31.63 -0.06
N GLY A 42 -1.23 -32.12 0.45
CA GLY A 42 -2.47 -31.38 0.63
C GLY A 42 -3.06 -31.67 2.00
N SER A 43 -3.47 -30.63 2.72
CA SER A 43 -4.15 -30.79 4.01
C SER A 43 -5.34 -29.84 4.10
N PRO A 44 -6.47 -30.27 4.72
CA PRO A 44 -7.57 -29.36 4.98
C PRO A 44 -7.05 -28.21 5.84
N ALA A 45 -7.15 -26.99 5.32
CA ALA A 45 -6.70 -25.81 6.02
C ALA A 45 -7.64 -25.63 7.22
N ARG A 46 -7.10 -25.76 8.44
CA ARG A 46 -7.81 -25.30 9.64
C ARG A 46 -8.14 -23.82 9.40
N HIS A 47 -9.38 -23.43 9.71
CA HIS A 47 -9.88 -22.04 9.64
C HIS A 47 -8.99 -21.11 10.48
N SER A 48 -7.84 -20.74 9.94
CA SER A 48 -7.07 -19.59 10.36
C SER A 48 -7.69 -18.43 9.60
N LEU A 49 -8.24 -17.46 10.34
CA LEU A 49 -8.82 -16.19 9.87
C LEU A 49 -7.78 -15.27 9.18
N ALA A 50 -6.80 -15.84 8.50
CA ALA A 50 -5.74 -15.16 7.78
C ALA A 50 -5.24 -16.03 6.63
N SER A 51 -6.06 -16.27 5.60
CA SER A 51 -5.54 -16.70 4.30
C SER A 51 -4.93 -15.48 3.60
N GLY A 52 -3.64 -15.29 3.84
CA GLY A 52 -2.78 -14.37 3.09
C GLY A 52 -2.60 -14.81 1.64
N LEU A 53 -3.69 -14.82 0.87
CA LEU A 53 -3.62 -14.71 -0.57
C LEU A 53 -3.06 -13.31 -0.85
N GLY A 54 -1.73 -13.17 -0.92
CA GLY A 54 -1.06 -11.89 -1.11
C GLY A 54 -1.71 -11.06 -2.22
N ARG A 55 -1.82 -9.75 -2.07
CA ARG A 55 -2.46 -8.91 -3.10
C ARG A 55 -1.84 -9.21 -4.47
N MET A 56 -2.66 -9.43 -5.49
CA MET A 56 -2.15 -9.70 -6.85
C MET A 56 -1.29 -8.51 -7.29
N PRO A 57 -0.06 -8.74 -7.83
CA PRO A 57 0.75 -7.64 -8.32
C PRO A 57 -0.02 -6.81 -9.36
N VAL A 58 0.11 -5.49 -9.29
CA VAL A 58 -0.55 -4.55 -10.21
C VAL A 58 -0.19 -4.88 -11.67
N ARG A 59 1.07 -5.26 -11.90
CA ARG A 59 1.59 -5.69 -13.21
C ARG A 59 0.79 -6.85 -13.83
N GLU A 60 0.44 -7.87 -13.07
CA GLU A 60 -0.33 -9.02 -13.59
C GLU A 60 -1.73 -8.60 -14.03
N ARG A 61 -2.39 -7.72 -13.26
CA ARG A 61 -3.71 -7.18 -13.62
C ARG A 61 -3.64 -6.27 -14.84
N SER A 62 -2.56 -5.49 -14.98
CA SER A 62 -2.32 -4.65 -16.16
C SER A 62 -2.09 -5.49 -17.42
N LEU A 63 -1.30 -6.56 -17.34
CA LEU A 63 -1.12 -7.51 -18.45
C LEU A 63 -2.43 -8.19 -18.82
N PHE A 64 -3.22 -8.62 -17.83
CA PHE A 64 -4.56 -9.15 -18.06
C PHE A 64 -5.44 -8.18 -18.85
N CYS A 65 -5.52 -6.91 -18.43
CA CYS A 65 -6.30 -5.90 -19.15
C CYS A 65 -5.76 -5.66 -20.56
N PHE A 66 -4.44 -5.57 -20.72
CA PHE A 66 -3.79 -5.31 -22.00
C PHE A 66 -4.10 -6.42 -23.01
N HIS A 67 -3.85 -7.69 -22.67
CA HIS A 67 -4.09 -8.79 -23.60
C HIS A 67 -5.57 -8.95 -23.92
N LEU A 68 -6.44 -8.86 -22.91
CA LEU A 68 -7.88 -8.97 -23.12
C LEU A 68 -8.40 -7.81 -23.98
N GLU A 69 -7.88 -6.59 -23.81
CA GLU A 69 -8.20 -5.43 -24.66
C GLU A 69 -7.79 -5.66 -26.12
N GLN A 70 -6.56 -6.13 -26.35
CA GLN A 70 -6.07 -6.39 -27.72
C GLN A 70 -6.88 -7.47 -28.44
N LEU A 71 -7.16 -8.59 -27.75
CA LEU A 71 -7.90 -9.72 -28.33
C LEU A 71 -9.37 -9.37 -28.57
N THR A 72 -10.04 -8.73 -27.60
CA THR A 72 -11.43 -8.31 -27.77
C THR A 72 -11.58 -7.22 -28.83
N ARG A 73 -10.62 -6.29 -28.95
CA ARG A 73 -10.59 -5.29 -30.02
C ARG A 73 -10.36 -5.92 -31.40
N ALA A 74 -9.60 -7.01 -31.47
CA ALA A 74 -9.41 -7.80 -32.69
C ALA A 74 -10.63 -8.68 -33.06
N GLY A 75 -11.69 -8.68 -32.23
CA GLY A 75 -12.91 -9.46 -32.47
C GLY A 75 -12.80 -10.93 -32.06
N VAL A 76 -11.76 -11.31 -31.31
CA VAL A 76 -11.61 -12.67 -30.77
C VAL A 76 -12.70 -12.91 -29.72
N PRO A 77 -13.42 -14.04 -29.76
CA PRO A 77 -14.40 -14.39 -28.72
C PRO A 77 -13.79 -14.36 -27.31
N LEU A 78 -14.54 -13.84 -26.34
CA LEU A 78 -14.04 -13.62 -24.97
C LEU A 78 -13.47 -14.89 -24.32
N ILE A 79 -14.13 -16.02 -24.51
CA ILE A 79 -13.70 -17.30 -23.94
C ILE A 79 -12.36 -17.74 -24.55
N GLU A 80 -12.22 -17.64 -25.88
CA GLU A 80 -10.96 -17.95 -26.58
C GLU A 80 -9.83 -17.02 -26.11
N ALA A 81 -10.13 -15.73 -25.96
CA ALA A 81 -9.16 -14.75 -25.48
C ALA A 81 -8.68 -15.05 -24.04
N LEU A 82 -9.59 -15.50 -23.17
CA LEU A 82 -9.24 -15.91 -21.80
C LEU A 82 -8.44 -17.22 -21.78
N ILE A 83 -8.75 -18.17 -22.66
CA ILE A 83 -7.99 -19.42 -22.79
C ILE A 83 -6.55 -19.13 -23.25
N ASP A 84 -6.38 -18.30 -24.29
CA ASP A 84 -5.06 -17.88 -24.77
C ASP A 84 -4.26 -17.15 -23.67
N LEU A 85 -4.92 -16.28 -22.90
CA LEU A 85 -4.29 -15.58 -21.78
C LEU A 85 -3.90 -16.52 -20.63
N ARG A 86 -4.72 -17.56 -20.35
CA ARG A 86 -4.40 -18.59 -19.35
C ARG A 86 -3.15 -19.37 -19.75
N ASP A 87 -3.03 -19.70 -21.02
CA ASP A 87 -1.94 -20.54 -21.53
C ASP A 87 -0.64 -19.75 -21.71
N SER A 88 -0.73 -18.43 -21.94
CA SER A 88 0.41 -17.52 -22.07
C SER A 88 0.90 -16.89 -20.75
N THR A 89 0.12 -16.90 -19.67
CA THR A 89 0.55 -16.29 -18.40
C THR A 89 1.57 -17.15 -17.66
N ASP A 90 2.69 -16.53 -17.27
CA ASP A 90 3.72 -17.18 -16.44
C ASP A 90 3.34 -17.27 -14.96
N HIS A 91 2.38 -16.45 -14.50
CA HIS A 91 2.06 -16.32 -13.09
C HIS A 91 1.04 -17.38 -12.65
N PRO A 92 1.41 -18.40 -11.83
CA PRO A 92 0.55 -19.56 -11.57
C PRO A 92 -0.80 -19.21 -10.95
N ARG A 93 -0.83 -18.19 -10.09
CA ARG A 93 -2.09 -17.70 -9.50
C ARG A 93 -2.97 -16.95 -10.49
N MET A 94 -2.40 -16.20 -11.44
CA MET A 94 -3.20 -15.53 -12.46
C MET A 94 -3.79 -16.57 -13.41
N ARG A 95 -3.02 -17.61 -13.76
CA ARG A 95 -3.50 -18.78 -14.49
C ARG A 95 -4.72 -19.43 -13.83
N ALA A 96 -4.66 -19.64 -12.51
CA ALA A 96 -5.78 -20.19 -11.74
C ALA A 96 -7.03 -19.29 -11.80
N VAL A 97 -6.82 -17.99 -11.62
CA VAL A 97 -7.88 -16.98 -11.68
C VAL A 97 -8.55 -17.02 -13.05
N ILE A 98 -7.77 -17.00 -14.14
CA ILE A 98 -8.31 -17.03 -15.50
C ILE A 98 -9.03 -18.35 -15.79
N ALA A 99 -8.50 -19.50 -15.32
CA ALA A 99 -9.18 -20.78 -15.46
C ALA A 99 -10.57 -20.77 -14.79
N ASN A 100 -10.68 -20.21 -13.59
CA ASN A 100 -11.97 -20.05 -12.91
C ASN A 100 -12.90 -19.06 -13.64
N LEU A 101 -12.36 -18.01 -14.26
CA LEU A 101 -13.14 -17.08 -15.08
C LEU A 101 -13.75 -17.79 -16.29
N VAL A 102 -12.95 -18.60 -16.99
CA VAL A 102 -13.43 -19.41 -18.13
C VAL A 102 -14.56 -20.33 -17.70
N GLU A 103 -14.37 -21.11 -16.64
CA GLU A 103 -15.42 -22.03 -16.11
C GLU A 103 -16.70 -21.28 -15.72
N SER A 104 -16.57 -20.11 -15.09
CA SER A 104 -17.72 -19.30 -14.67
C SER A 104 -18.51 -18.73 -15.86
N ILE A 105 -17.80 -18.30 -16.91
CA ILE A 105 -18.41 -17.72 -18.11
C ILE A 105 -19.03 -18.81 -18.97
N GLU A 106 -18.39 -19.97 -19.11
CA GLU A 106 -18.98 -21.17 -19.73
C GLU A 106 -20.24 -21.63 -18.97
N GLY A 107 -20.26 -21.43 -17.64
CA GLY A 107 -21.45 -21.62 -16.79
C GLY A 107 -22.54 -20.56 -16.96
N GLY A 108 -22.39 -19.60 -17.86
CA GLY A 108 -23.39 -18.60 -18.22
C GLY A 108 -23.33 -17.28 -17.42
N ARG A 109 -22.30 -17.07 -16.60
CA ARG A 109 -22.11 -15.79 -15.89
C ARG A 109 -21.47 -14.74 -16.81
N SER A 110 -21.74 -13.47 -16.53
CA SER A 110 -21.02 -12.38 -17.19
C SER A 110 -19.57 -12.29 -16.70
N LEU A 111 -18.68 -11.66 -17.47
CA LEU A 111 -17.29 -11.39 -17.08
C LEU A 111 -17.24 -10.60 -15.77
N SER A 112 -18.05 -9.56 -15.62
CA SER A 112 -18.07 -8.77 -14.38
C SER A 112 -18.49 -9.58 -13.15
N GLN A 113 -19.43 -10.51 -13.30
CA GLN A 113 -19.81 -11.42 -12.22
C GLN A 113 -18.67 -12.40 -11.90
N ALA A 114 -18.10 -13.03 -12.93
CA ALA A 114 -16.98 -13.96 -12.77
C ALA A 114 -15.77 -13.29 -12.10
N LEU A 115 -15.43 -12.04 -12.46
CA LEU A 115 -14.36 -11.26 -11.84
C LEU A 115 -14.61 -10.97 -10.36
N SER A 116 -15.85 -10.66 -9.99
CA SER A 116 -16.21 -10.34 -8.60
C SER A 116 -16.05 -11.53 -7.64
N GLU A 117 -16.06 -12.75 -8.18
CA GLU A 117 -15.89 -13.99 -7.40
C GLU A 117 -14.42 -14.36 -7.18
N GLN A 118 -13.47 -13.74 -7.90
CA GLN A 118 -12.04 -14.06 -7.79
C GLN A 118 -11.37 -13.43 -6.55
N GLY A 119 -12.14 -13.20 -5.48
CA GLY A 119 -11.70 -12.59 -4.23
C GLY A 119 -11.11 -11.20 -4.42
N ASN A 120 -10.13 -10.83 -3.58
CA ASN A 120 -9.54 -9.48 -3.55
C ASN A 120 -8.49 -9.24 -4.67
N VAL A 121 -8.64 -9.88 -5.83
CA VAL A 121 -7.78 -9.70 -7.01
C VAL A 121 -8.25 -8.48 -7.82
N PHE A 122 -9.54 -8.44 -8.13
CA PHE A 122 -10.20 -7.33 -8.81
C PHE A 122 -11.04 -6.58 -7.79
N ASP A 123 -10.82 -5.28 -7.67
CA ASP A 123 -11.57 -4.46 -6.73
C ASP A 123 -12.98 -4.12 -7.28
N PRO A 124 -13.90 -3.63 -6.43
CA PRO A 124 -15.26 -3.29 -6.87
C PRO A 124 -15.33 -2.28 -8.02
N VAL A 125 -14.33 -1.40 -8.15
CA VAL A 125 -14.22 -0.42 -9.25
C VAL A 125 -13.99 -1.14 -10.56
N PHE A 126 -13.02 -2.04 -10.57
CA PHE A 126 -12.68 -2.87 -11.72
C PHE A 126 -13.90 -3.62 -12.22
N CYS A 127 -14.60 -4.32 -11.31
CA CYS A 127 -15.79 -5.10 -11.64
C CYS A 127 -16.94 -4.22 -12.16
N SER A 128 -17.14 -3.04 -11.58
CA SER A 128 -18.21 -2.11 -11.98
C SER A 128 -17.94 -1.50 -13.36
N LEU A 129 -16.69 -1.13 -13.64
CA LEU A 129 -16.28 -0.63 -14.96
C LEU A 129 -16.44 -1.71 -16.03
N VAL A 130 -15.98 -2.94 -15.76
CA VAL A 130 -16.17 -4.06 -16.68
C VAL A 130 -17.66 -4.30 -16.94
N ARG A 131 -18.51 -4.27 -15.90
CA ARG A 131 -19.97 -4.42 -16.06
C ARG A 131 -20.56 -3.35 -16.97
N ALA A 132 -20.14 -2.09 -16.81
CA ALA A 132 -20.57 -0.99 -17.67
C ALA A 132 -20.15 -1.25 -19.13
N GLY A 133 -18.89 -1.67 -19.35
CA GLY A 133 -18.37 -2.02 -20.67
C GLY A 133 -19.07 -3.22 -21.32
N GLU A 134 -19.43 -4.25 -20.54
CA GLU A 134 -20.24 -5.39 -21.02
C GLU A 134 -21.63 -4.93 -21.45
N THR A 135 -22.29 -4.11 -20.64
CA THR A 135 -23.67 -3.65 -20.89
C THR A 135 -23.72 -2.70 -22.09
N SER A 136 -22.70 -1.85 -22.24
CA SER A 136 -22.60 -0.88 -23.33
C SER A 136 -21.98 -1.45 -24.61
N GLY A 137 -21.49 -2.70 -24.58
CA GLY A 137 -20.73 -3.30 -25.68
C GLY A 137 -19.37 -2.63 -25.96
N ASN A 138 -18.85 -1.81 -25.02
CA ASN A 138 -17.58 -1.10 -25.18
C ASN A 138 -16.50 -1.63 -24.23
N LEU A 139 -16.45 -2.95 -24.06
CA LEU A 139 -15.48 -3.62 -23.20
C LEU A 139 -14.00 -3.30 -23.57
N PRO A 140 -13.58 -3.23 -24.85
CA PRO A 140 -12.19 -2.92 -25.19
C PRO A 140 -11.72 -1.56 -24.67
N ASP A 141 -12.54 -0.52 -24.77
CA ASP A 141 -12.15 0.81 -24.28
C ASP A 141 -12.09 0.86 -22.75
N VAL A 142 -13.02 0.16 -22.08
CA VAL A 142 -12.99 0.03 -20.62
C VAL A 142 -11.71 -0.68 -20.16
N LEU A 143 -11.33 -1.77 -20.82
CA LEU A 143 -10.09 -2.49 -20.50
C LEU A 143 -8.84 -1.63 -20.75
N ARG A 144 -8.86 -0.78 -21.79
CA ARG A 144 -7.79 0.20 -22.05
C ARG A 144 -7.67 1.20 -20.89
N GLU A 145 -8.77 1.82 -20.46
CA GLU A 145 -8.78 2.77 -19.35
C GLU A 145 -8.34 2.11 -18.02
N LEU A 146 -8.79 0.88 -17.75
CA LEU A 146 -8.34 0.10 -16.59
C LEU A 146 -6.83 -0.17 -16.64
N ASN A 147 -6.29 -0.53 -17.81
CA ASN A 147 -4.87 -0.75 -17.99
C ASN A 147 -4.06 0.53 -17.74
N GLU A 148 -4.51 1.68 -18.26
CA GLU A 148 -3.88 2.97 -18.02
C GLU A 148 -3.90 3.35 -16.54
N ALA A 149 -5.02 3.15 -15.84
CA ALA A 149 -5.14 3.40 -14.42
C ALA A 149 -4.17 2.52 -13.60
N LEU A 150 -4.09 1.22 -13.93
CA LEU A 150 -3.17 0.28 -13.27
C LEU A 150 -1.70 0.63 -13.53
N LYS A 151 -1.34 1.07 -14.75
CA LYS A 151 0.01 1.56 -15.06
C LYS A 151 0.37 2.78 -14.22
N ARG A 152 -0.52 3.75 -14.08
CA ARG A 152 -0.32 4.93 -13.21
C ARG A 152 -0.16 4.52 -11.74
N GLU A 153 -0.96 3.55 -11.27
CA GLU A 153 -0.82 2.99 -9.91
C GLU A 153 0.56 2.36 -9.70
N ASP A 154 1.03 1.55 -10.65
CA ASP A 154 2.34 0.87 -10.58
C ASP A 154 3.50 1.87 -10.65
N GLU A 155 3.41 2.89 -11.51
CA GLU A 155 4.40 3.97 -11.59
C GLU A 155 4.50 4.76 -10.28
N LEU A 156 3.36 5.13 -9.70
CA LEU A 156 3.32 5.84 -8.41
C LEU A 156 3.86 4.96 -7.28
N SER A 157 3.47 3.69 -7.23
CA SER A 157 3.95 2.72 -6.24
C SER A 157 5.46 2.51 -6.37
N SER A 158 5.95 2.32 -7.59
CA SER A 158 7.37 2.17 -7.91
C SER A 158 8.16 3.44 -7.55
N TYR A 159 7.60 4.62 -7.83
CA TYR A 159 8.18 5.90 -7.45
C TYR A 159 8.31 6.01 -5.93
N VAL A 160 7.23 5.79 -5.18
CA VAL A 160 7.22 5.79 -3.70
C VAL A 160 8.23 4.78 -3.14
N LYS A 161 8.27 3.56 -3.70
CA LYS A 161 9.19 2.51 -3.27
C LYS A 161 10.66 2.92 -3.47
N LYS A 162 11.01 3.43 -4.65
CA LYS A 162 12.37 3.90 -4.95
C LYS A 162 12.82 5.00 -3.99
N LEU A 163 11.92 5.93 -3.66
CA LEU A 163 12.24 7.07 -2.79
C LEU A 163 12.37 6.68 -1.31
N THR A 164 11.71 5.58 -0.89
CA THR A 164 11.78 5.08 0.49
C THR A 164 13.01 4.21 0.73
N ILE A 165 13.55 3.56 -0.31
CA ILE A 165 14.71 2.66 -0.19
C ILE A 165 15.95 3.40 0.31
N TYR A 166 16.27 4.58 -0.26
CA TYR A 166 17.48 5.31 0.10
C TYR A 166 17.48 5.80 1.57
N PRO A 167 16.47 6.55 2.05
CA PRO A 167 16.40 6.94 3.45
C PRO A 167 16.35 5.73 4.40
N GLY A 168 15.63 4.68 4.02
CA GLY A 168 15.56 3.44 4.78
C GLY A 168 16.93 2.78 4.97
N PHE A 169 17.73 2.71 3.90
CA PHE A 169 19.09 2.16 3.95
C PHE A 169 20.02 3.01 4.82
N VAL A 170 20.09 4.32 4.58
CA VAL A 170 20.98 5.23 5.34
C VAL A 170 20.60 5.25 6.83
N LEU A 171 19.30 5.31 7.15
CA LEU A 171 18.82 5.26 8.52
C LEU A 171 19.17 3.93 9.20
N SER A 172 19.03 2.81 8.49
CA SER A 172 19.37 1.48 9.02
C SER A 172 20.86 1.35 9.34
N VAL A 173 21.73 1.77 8.42
CA VAL A 173 23.20 1.76 8.62
C VAL A 173 23.59 2.70 9.76
N THR A 174 22.99 3.89 9.81
CA THR A 174 23.25 4.87 10.87
C THR A 174 22.85 4.31 12.22
N LEU A 175 21.62 3.83 12.38
CA LEU A 175 21.13 3.23 13.62
C LEU A 175 21.96 2.02 14.05
N LEU A 176 22.41 1.19 13.12
CA LEU A 176 23.32 0.08 13.41
C LEU A 176 24.66 0.57 13.94
N ALA A 177 25.25 1.59 13.31
CA ALA A 177 26.51 2.19 13.78
C ALA A 177 26.36 2.81 15.18
N VAL A 178 25.26 3.53 15.45
CA VAL A 178 24.94 4.06 16.78
C VAL A 178 24.82 2.92 17.79
N PHE A 179 24.09 1.87 17.44
CA PHE A 179 23.86 0.73 18.31
C PHE A 179 25.17 0.02 18.68
N VAL A 180 26.01 -0.30 17.69
CA VAL A 180 27.33 -0.91 17.91
C VAL A 180 28.21 0.00 18.78
N SER A 181 28.22 1.30 18.51
CA SER A 181 28.96 2.27 19.32
C SER A 181 28.51 2.26 20.78
N MET A 182 27.19 2.30 21.04
CA MET A 182 26.64 2.32 22.40
C MET A 182 26.83 1.01 23.17
N VAL A 183 26.81 -0.13 22.49
CA VAL A 183 26.91 -1.45 23.14
C VAL A 183 28.37 -1.89 23.35
N TYR A 184 29.28 -1.54 22.44
CA TYR A 184 30.67 -2.02 22.49
C TYR A 184 31.69 -0.89 22.74
N VAL A 185 31.62 0.19 21.97
CA VAL A 185 32.67 1.22 21.97
C VAL A 185 32.61 2.08 23.24
N VAL A 186 31.43 2.60 23.58
CA VAL A 186 31.24 3.46 24.76
C VAL A 186 31.59 2.75 26.07
N PRO A 187 31.18 1.48 26.31
CA PRO A 187 31.57 0.77 27.53
C PRO A 187 33.06 0.51 27.67
N GLU A 188 33.77 0.19 26.59
CA GLU A 188 35.23 0.00 26.65
C GLU A 188 35.96 1.29 27.00
N LEU A 189 35.57 2.41 26.38
CA LEU A 189 36.07 3.73 26.74
C LEU A 189 35.78 4.06 28.22
N ALA A 190 34.59 3.68 28.71
CA ALA A 190 34.24 3.88 30.11
C ALA A 190 35.11 3.09 31.09
N LYS A 191 35.56 1.88 30.71
CA LYS A 191 36.52 1.11 31.52
C LYS A 191 37.87 1.82 31.59
N LEU A 192 38.37 2.32 30.46
CA LEU A 192 39.65 3.04 30.36
C LEU A 192 39.67 4.34 31.17
N PHE A 193 38.56 5.09 31.23
CA PHE A 193 38.51 6.32 32.02
C PHE A 193 38.29 6.08 33.52
N ARG A 194 37.78 4.92 33.91
CA ARG A 194 37.67 4.56 35.33
C ARG A 194 39.01 4.23 35.95
N SER A 195 39.95 3.70 35.17
CA SER A 195 41.30 3.37 35.65
C SER A 195 42.21 4.59 35.82
N THR A 196 41.90 5.72 35.19
CA THR A 196 42.70 6.96 35.32
C THR A 196 42.32 7.82 36.53
N GLY A 197 41.25 7.49 37.27
CA GLY A 197 40.86 8.18 38.50
C GLY A 197 40.39 9.64 38.33
N VAL A 198 40.28 10.13 37.10
CA VAL A 198 39.84 11.51 36.80
C VAL A 198 38.31 11.59 36.78
N ALA A 199 37.76 12.62 37.41
CA ALA A 199 36.32 12.88 37.38
C ALA A 199 35.85 13.15 35.94
N LEU A 200 34.96 12.29 35.44
CA LEU A 200 34.41 12.38 34.10
C LEU A 200 33.52 13.63 33.92
N PRO A 201 33.68 14.37 32.80
CA PRO A 201 32.79 15.46 32.40
C PRO A 201 31.32 15.02 32.34
N LEU A 202 30.40 15.97 32.49
CA LEU A 202 28.96 15.72 32.55
C LEU A 202 28.44 15.06 31.26
N GLN A 203 28.99 15.44 30.10
CA GLN A 203 28.64 14.88 28.79
C GLN A 203 28.99 13.40 28.71
N THR A 204 30.18 13.00 29.16
CA THR A 204 30.64 11.62 29.17
C THR A 204 29.85 10.77 30.17
N ARG A 205 29.45 11.35 31.32
CA ARG A 205 28.61 10.67 32.31
C ARG A 205 27.21 10.36 31.80
N LEU A 206 26.59 11.31 31.09
CA LEU A 206 25.30 11.12 30.42
C LEU A 206 25.38 10.03 29.35
N LEU A 207 26.42 10.05 28.52
CA LEU A 207 26.67 9.04 27.49
C LEU A 207 26.86 7.64 28.09
N MET A 208 27.63 7.52 29.17
CA MET A 208 27.81 6.23 29.86
C MET A 208 26.50 5.75 30.52
N GLY A 209 25.68 6.67 31.03
CA GLY A 209 24.37 6.36 31.59
C GLY A 209 23.41 5.80 30.54
N THR A 210 23.29 6.47 29.39
CA THR A 210 22.44 6.01 28.28
C THR A 210 22.96 4.70 27.67
N SER A 211 24.28 4.56 27.49
CA SER A 211 24.91 3.32 27.00
C SER A 211 24.61 2.13 27.91
N ARG A 212 24.60 2.28 29.24
CA ARG A 212 24.20 1.19 30.15
C ARG A 212 22.75 0.78 29.99
N ILE A 213 21.83 1.75 29.83
CA ILE A 213 20.42 1.46 29.61
C ILE A 213 20.27 0.68 28.30
N VAL A 214 20.88 1.17 27.22
CA VAL A 214 20.82 0.52 25.91
C VAL A 214 21.47 -0.87 25.95
N SER A 215 22.69 -1.01 26.49
CA SER A 215 23.42 -2.28 26.53
C SER A 215 22.73 -3.35 27.39
N ASN A 216 22.17 -3.00 28.56
CA ASN A 216 21.46 -3.98 29.41
C ASN A 216 20.02 -4.25 28.97
N TRP A 217 19.31 -3.23 28.45
CA TRP A 217 17.88 -3.30 28.22
C TRP A 217 17.51 -3.30 26.72
N TRP A 218 18.45 -3.36 25.78
CA TRP A 218 18.10 -3.40 24.35
C TRP A 218 17.11 -4.52 23.97
N PRO A 219 17.14 -5.75 24.55
CA PRO A 219 16.15 -6.77 24.21
C PRO A 219 14.76 -6.37 24.71
N LEU A 220 14.68 -5.74 25.89
CA LEU A 220 13.43 -5.22 26.47
C LEU A 220 12.91 -3.99 25.73
N ILE A 221 13.79 -3.11 25.26
CA ILE A 221 13.42 -1.95 24.42
C ILE A 221 12.84 -2.43 23.09
N LEU A 222 13.47 -3.41 22.43
CA LEU A 222 12.94 -3.98 21.20
C LEU A 222 11.63 -4.75 21.46
N ALA A 223 11.54 -5.52 22.54
CA ALA A 223 10.33 -6.25 22.90
C ALA A 223 9.17 -5.32 23.24
N THR A 224 9.41 -4.20 23.93
CA THR A 224 8.40 -3.19 24.25
C THR A 224 7.95 -2.41 23.02
N LEU A 225 8.87 -2.08 22.11
CA LEU A 225 8.51 -1.44 20.84
C LEU A 225 7.69 -2.39 19.96
N ALA A 226 8.10 -3.66 19.85
CA ALA A 226 7.37 -4.68 19.10
C ALA A 226 5.98 -4.94 19.70
N SER A 227 5.88 -5.06 21.02
CA SER A 227 4.58 -5.26 21.69
C SER A 227 3.67 -4.04 21.54
N LEU A 228 4.21 -2.82 21.61
CA LEU A 228 3.47 -1.59 21.36
C LEU A 228 2.89 -1.58 19.94
N VAL A 229 3.68 -1.93 18.92
CA VAL A 229 3.21 -2.02 17.52
C VAL A 229 2.11 -3.07 17.37
N VAL A 230 2.26 -4.25 17.98
CA VAL A 230 1.25 -5.31 17.96
C VAL A 230 -0.03 -4.87 18.66
N ILE A 231 0.08 -4.23 19.84
CA ILE A 231 -1.06 -3.74 20.61
C ILE A 231 -1.80 -2.63 19.84
N LEU A 232 -1.08 -1.63 19.31
CA LEU A 232 -1.70 -0.57 18.52
C LEU A 232 -2.34 -1.11 17.24
N SER A 233 -1.65 -1.98 16.49
CA SER A 233 -2.22 -2.57 15.27
C SER A 233 -3.44 -3.43 15.57
N SER A 234 -3.44 -4.16 16.67
CA SER A 234 -4.60 -4.93 17.15
C SER A 234 -5.76 -4.01 17.57
N LEU A 235 -5.49 -2.95 18.33
CA LEU A 235 -6.49 -1.95 18.74
C LEU A 235 -7.14 -1.25 17.55
N ILE A 236 -6.34 -0.84 16.56
CA ILE A 236 -6.81 -0.20 15.33
C ILE A 236 -7.67 -1.17 14.51
N ARG A 237 -7.32 -2.47 14.47
CA ARG A 237 -8.10 -3.49 13.75
C ARG A 237 -9.40 -3.86 14.45
N THR A 238 -9.39 -3.95 15.79
CA THR A 238 -10.52 -4.46 16.57
C THR A 238 -11.52 -3.38 16.96
N ARG A 239 -11.08 -2.14 17.17
CA ARG A 239 -11.96 -1.05 17.62
C ARG A 239 -12.26 -0.05 16.49
N PRO A 240 -13.54 0.09 16.08
CA PRO A 240 -13.89 0.99 14.99
C PRO A 240 -13.52 2.45 15.29
N ASP A 241 -13.70 2.91 16.53
CA ASP A 241 -13.36 4.26 16.96
C ASP A 241 -11.85 4.53 17.00
N ALA A 242 -11.05 3.54 17.37
CA ALA A 242 -9.59 3.66 17.38
C ALA A 242 -9.05 3.83 15.96
N ALA A 243 -9.57 3.07 15.00
CA ALA A 243 -9.20 3.24 13.61
C ALA A 243 -9.71 4.55 12.99
N ARG A 244 -10.89 5.06 13.38
CA ARG A 244 -11.34 6.41 12.97
C ARG A 244 -10.38 7.49 13.47
N ARG A 245 -10.01 7.46 14.75
CA ARG A 245 -9.05 8.42 15.34
C ARG A 245 -7.67 8.32 14.69
N TRP A 246 -7.23 7.11 14.38
CA TRP A 246 -5.97 6.89 13.66
C TRP A 246 -6.00 7.46 12.24
N ASP A 247 -7.09 7.24 11.51
CA ASP A 247 -7.26 7.79 10.15
C ASP A 247 -7.37 9.32 10.16
N ALA A 248 -8.02 9.91 11.17
CA ALA A 248 -8.04 11.35 11.38
C ALA A 248 -6.65 11.91 11.74
N PHE A 249 -5.91 11.21 12.61
CA PHE A 249 -4.54 11.58 12.99
C PHE A 249 -3.60 11.59 11.77
N LYS A 250 -3.68 10.58 10.89
CA LYS A 250 -2.91 10.54 9.63
C LYS A 250 -3.15 11.79 8.79
N LEU A 251 -4.40 12.23 8.67
CA LEU A 251 -4.77 13.44 7.91
C LEU A 251 -4.28 14.73 8.59
N GLY A 252 -4.12 14.73 9.92
CA GLY A 252 -3.66 15.86 10.72
C GLY A 252 -2.14 16.01 10.84
N LEU A 253 -1.35 15.02 10.42
CA LEU A 253 0.11 15.10 10.49
C LEU A 253 0.66 16.20 9.55
N PRO A 254 1.54 17.09 10.03
CA PRO A 254 2.16 18.10 9.18
C PRO A 254 2.98 17.41 8.08
N ILE A 255 2.90 17.94 6.87
CA ILE A 255 3.54 17.43 5.64
C ILE A 255 2.95 16.07 5.18
N VAL A 256 3.02 15.01 5.98
CA VAL A 256 2.57 13.66 5.61
C VAL A 256 1.05 13.59 5.39
N GLY A 257 0.26 14.24 6.25
CA GLY A 257 -1.19 14.24 6.13
C GLY A 257 -1.68 14.97 4.88
N ASN A 258 -0.97 16.03 4.47
CA ASN A 258 -1.28 16.71 3.22
C ASN A 258 -1.01 15.81 2.01
N VAL A 259 0.12 15.09 1.98
CA VAL A 259 0.44 14.12 0.92
C VAL A 259 -0.60 13.01 0.89
N TYR A 260 -0.93 12.44 2.04
CA TYR A 260 -1.91 11.36 2.15
C TYR A 260 -3.29 11.78 1.65
N ARG A 261 -3.75 12.99 2.03
CA ARG A 261 -5.00 13.56 1.53
C ARG A 261 -4.98 13.75 0.01
N LYS A 262 -3.89 14.29 -0.56
CA LYS A 262 -3.74 14.48 -2.01
C LYS A 262 -3.78 13.15 -2.77
N ILE A 263 -3.17 12.10 -2.23
CA ILE A 263 -3.23 10.73 -2.80
C ILE A 263 -4.68 10.24 -2.85
N ILE A 264 -5.42 10.37 -1.75
CA ILE A 264 -6.81 9.90 -1.70
C ILE A 264 -7.68 10.71 -2.67
N LEU A 265 -7.53 12.04 -2.71
CA LEU A 265 -8.30 12.91 -3.62
C LEU A 265 -8.00 12.65 -5.09
N SER A 266 -6.73 12.40 -5.45
CA SER A 266 -6.36 11.98 -6.81
C SER A 266 -7.05 10.67 -7.19
N ARG A 267 -6.96 9.65 -6.33
CA ARG A 267 -7.61 8.34 -6.58
C ARG A 267 -9.12 8.48 -6.73
N PHE A 268 -9.76 9.23 -5.83
CA PHE A 268 -11.18 9.54 -5.89
C PHE A 268 -11.55 10.22 -7.21
N ALA A 269 -10.83 11.28 -7.59
CA ALA A 269 -11.14 12.05 -8.79
C ALA A 269 -10.94 11.22 -10.07
N ASN A 270 -9.88 10.40 -10.14
CA ASN A 270 -9.65 9.51 -11.27
C ASN A 270 -10.76 8.45 -11.38
N LEU A 271 -11.09 7.78 -10.26
CA LEU A 271 -12.15 6.78 -10.21
C LEU A 271 -13.48 7.37 -10.65
N PHE A 272 -13.85 8.51 -10.08
CA PHE A 272 -15.11 9.16 -10.41
C PHE A 272 -15.15 9.54 -11.88
N ALA A 273 -14.07 10.11 -12.41
CA ALA A 273 -14.01 10.50 -13.80
C ALA A 273 -14.11 9.31 -14.76
N MET A 274 -13.45 8.19 -14.46
CA MET A 274 -13.53 6.98 -15.28
C MET A 274 -14.95 6.41 -15.26
N MET A 275 -15.55 6.25 -14.07
CA MET A 275 -16.88 5.69 -13.94
C MET A 275 -17.95 6.56 -14.61
N TYR A 276 -17.88 7.88 -14.42
CA TYR A 276 -18.78 8.82 -15.08
C TYR A 276 -18.61 8.82 -16.60
N ALA A 277 -17.37 8.77 -17.10
CA ALA A 277 -17.09 8.65 -18.54
C ALA A 277 -17.62 7.33 -19.14
N SER A 278 -17.66 6.26 -18.35
CA SER A 278 -18.29 4.98 -18.72
C SER A 278 -19.82 4.98 -18.59
N GLY A 279 -20.44 6.13 -18.31
CA GLY A 279 -21.90 6.27 -18.22
C GLY A 279 -22.51 5.75 -16.92
N ILE A 280 -21.69 5.47 -15.90
CA ILE A 280 -22.18 5.04 -14.58
C ILE A 280 -22.77 6.27 -13.86
N SER A 281 -23.89 6.07 -13.16
CA SER A 281 -24.58 7.15 -12.45
C SER A 281 -23.68 7.77 -11.36
N ILE A 282 -23.93 9.04 -11.03
CA ILE A 282 -23.18 9.75 -9.97
C ILE A 282 -23.32 9.05 -8.62
N ILE A 283 -24.53 8.59 -8.28
CA ILE A 283 -24.81 7.89 -7.02
C ILE A 283 -24.05 6.57 -6.95
N ASP A 284 -24.08 5.76 -8.01
CA ASP A 284 -23.36 4.48 -8.04
C ASP A 284 -21.83 4.70 -8.01
N THR A 285 -21.35 5.75 -8.66
CA THR A 285 -19.94 6.15 -8.61
C THR A 285 -19.52 6.52 -7.20
N ILE A 286 -20.35 7.26 -6.46
CA ILE A 286 -20.09 7.62 -5.06
C ILE A 286 -20.08 6.38 -4.16
N ARG A 287 -21.04 5.45 -4.34
CA ARG A 287 -21.08 4.17 -3.60
C ARG A 287 -19.80 3.36 -3.79
N VAL A 288 -19.35 3.21 -5.03
CA VAL A 288 -18.10 2.50 -5.32
C VAL A 288 -16.90 3.25 -4.75
N ALA A 289 -16.90 4.59 -4.80
CA ALA A 289 -15.82 5.39 -4.23
C ALA A 289 -15.70 5.24 -2.69
N GLN A 290 -16.81 5.04 -1.96
CA GLN A 290 -16.82 4.82 -0.50
C GLN A 290 -15.96 3.63 -0.08
N ASP A 291 -15.88 2.58 -0.91
CA ASP A 291 -15.09 1.38 -0.60
C ASP A 291 -13.60 1.51 -0.98
N VAL A 292 -13.24 2.54 -1.76
CA VAL A 292 -11.91 2.68 -2.37
C VAL A 292 -11.06 3.76 -1.69
N VAL A 293 -11.70 4.79 -1.13
CA VAL A 293 -11.00 5.90 -0.48
C VAL A 293 -10.13 5.46 0.70
N GLY A 294 -10.42 4.30 1.31
CA GLY A 294 -9.56 3.64 2.30
C GLY A 294 -9.36 4.41 3.61
N ASN A 295 -10.08 5.52 3.79
CA ASN A 295 -10.08 6.36 4.98
C ASN A 295 -11.53 6.53 5.46
N ARG A 296 -11.78 6.17 6.72
CA ARG A 296 -13.15 6.16 7.26
C ARG A 296 -13.78 7.54 7.32
N VAL A 297 -13.00 8.59 7.59
CA VAL A 297 -13.51 9.98 7.63
C VAL A 297 -14.00 10.41 6.25
N LEU A 298 -13.27 10.05 5.19
CA LEU A 298 -13.68 10.37 3.83
C LEU A 298 -14.84 9.48 3.35
N ARG A 299 -14.91 8.24 3.83
CA ARG A 299 -16.05 7.35 3.58
C ARG A 299 -17.34 7.92 4.15
N ASP A 300 -17.34 8.30 5.42
CA ASP A 300 -18.49 8.91 6.10
C ASP A 300 -18.92 10.21 5.36
N ALA A 301 -17.96 10.98 4.85
CA ALA A 301 -18.23 12.16 4.03
C ALA A 301 -18.95 11.79 2.71
N LEU A 302 -18.47 10.77 1.99
CA LEU A 302 -19.07 10.30 0.75
C LEU A 302 -20.45 9.67 0.97
N GLU A 303 -20.68 8.97 2.09
CA GLU A 303 -22.00 8.49 2.50
C GLU A 303 -22.97 9.67 2.70
N ARG A 304 -22.50 10.75 3.34
CA ARG A 304 -23.31 11.96 3.49
C ARG A 304 -23.59 12.64 2.16
N VAL A 305 -22.61 12.73 1.26
CA VAL A 305 -22.80 13.28 -0.09
C VAL A 305 -23.86 12.47 -0.86
N GLU A 306 -23.79 11.14 -0.81
CA GLU A 306 -24.78 10.26 -1.47
C GLU A 306 -26.20 10.58 -1.00
N GLN A 307 -26.41 10.68 0.32
CA GLN A 307 -27.71 11.01 0.91
C GLN A 307 -28.23 12.36 0.42
N LEU A 308 -27.39 13.40 0.44
CA LEU A 308 -27.78 14.74 0.03
C LEU A 308 -28.18 14.79 -1.47
N ILE A 309 -27.47 14.07 -2.33
CA ILE A 309 -27.81 13.97 -3.76
C ILE A 309 -29.12 13.19 -3.94
N ALA A 310 -29.31 12.09 -3.19
CA ALA A 310 -30.55 11.32 -3.21
C ALA A 310 -31.77 12.15 -2.71
N GLU A 311 -31.55 13.08 -1.79
CA GLU A 311 -32.53 14.07 -1.33
C GLU A 311 -32.79 15.20 -2.36
N GLY A 312 -32.09 15.19 -3.50
CA GLY A 312 -32.28 16.15 -4.59
C GLY A 312 -31.35 17.36 -4.55
N GLN A 313 -30.34 17.38 -3.67
CA GLN A 313 -29.33 18.43 -3.72
C GLN A 313 -28.41 18.28 -4.94
N ASN A 314 -28.03 19.43 -5.48
CA ASN A 314 -27.00 19.56 -6.50
C ASN A 314 -25.64 19.00 -5.99
N VAL A 315 -24.87 18.38 -6.88
CA VAL A 315 -23.63 17.64 -6.57
C VAL A 315 -22.62 18.55 -5.89
N THR A 316 -22.40 19.74 -6.44
CA THR A 316 -21.45 20.71 -5.89
C THR A 316 -21.81 21.07 -4.45
N MET A 317 -23.10 21.28 -4.17
CA MET A 317 -23.58 21.65 -2.83
C MET A 317 -23.43 20.49 -1.84
N ALA A 318 -23.73 19.26 -2.27
CA ALA A 318 -23.55 18.08 -1.45
C ALA A 318 -22.09 17.88 -1.01
N PHE A 319 -21.14 18.02 -1.94
CA PHE A 319 -19.70 17.92 -1.63
C PHE A 319 -19.22 19.07 -0.74
N ALA A 320 -19.65 20.31 -1.01
CA ALA A 320 -19.30 21.48 -0.20
C ALA A 320 -19.81 21.37 1.25
N ALA A 321 -21.01 20.80 1.47
CA ALA A 321 -21.63 20.68 2.78
C ALA A 321 -20.81 19.82 3.77
N THR A 322 -19.98 18.90 3.27
CA THR A 322 -19.14 18.04 4.12
C THR A 322 -17.92 18.75 4.70
N GLY A 323 -17.46 19.85 4.09
CA GLY A 323 -16.27 20.60 4.52
C GLY A 323 -14.92 19.89 4.40
N ILE A 324 -14.89 18.64 3.90
CA ILE A 324 -13.66 17.83 3.82
C ILE A 324 -12.93 18.01 2.48
N PHE A 325 -13.68 18.30 1.41
CA PHE A 325 -13.13 18.45 0.07
C PHE A 325 -12.51 19.84 -0.13
N PRO A 326 -11.26 19.94 -0.64
CA PRO A 326 -10.62 21.22 -0.88
C PRO A 326 -11.37 22.09 -1.91
N PRO A 327 -11.18 23.43 -1.88
CA PRO A 327 -11.86 24.35 -2.79
C PRO A 327 -11.67 24.02 -4.28
N LEU A 328 -10.51 23.47 -4.66
CA LEU A 328 -10.23 23.04 -6.03
C LEU A 328 -11.20 21.94 -6.50
N VAL A 329 -11.45 20.94 -5.65
CA VAL A 329 -12.36 19.83 -5.98
C VAL A 329 -13.78 20.35 -6.14
N VAL A 330 -14.27 21.12 -5.17
CA VAL A 330 -15.62 21.72 -5.20
C VAL A 330 -15.78 22.62 -6.43
N ARG A 331 -14.76 23.40 -6.79
CA ARG A 331 -14.79 24.26 -7.98
C ARG A 331 -14.86 23.45 -9.27
N MET A 332 -14.11 22.36 -9.37
CA MET A 332 -14.12 21.51 -10.57
C MET A 332 -15.42 20.72 -10.69
N LEU A 333 -15.99 20.26 -9.58
CA LEU A 333 -17.36 19.70 -9.56
C LEU A 333 -18.38 20.72 -10.08
N ARG A 334 -18.31 21.97 -9.63
CA ARG A 334 -19.18 23.05 -10.12
C ARG A 334 -19.06 23.24 -11.62
N VAL A 335 -17.83 23.32 -12.14
CA VAL A 335 -17.60 23.48 -13.58
C VAL A 335 -18.18 22.30 -14.33
N GLY A 336 -17.83 21.07 -13.95
CA GLY A 336 -18.29 19.86 -14.62
C GLY A 336 -19.81 19.64 -14.53
N GLU A 337 -20.44 20.03 -13.43
CA GLU A 337 -21.90 19.95 -13.27
C GLU A 337 -22.64 20.95 -14.16
N HIS A 338 -22.12 22.17 -14.32
CA HIS A 338 -22.71 23.14 -15.23
C HIS A 338 -22.47 22.83 -16.71
N THR A 339 -21.31 22.26 -17.05
CA THR A 339 -20.95 21.92 -18.44
C THR A 339 -21.35 20.51 -18.85
N GLY A 340 -21.83 19.68 -17.91
CA GLY A 340 -22.10 18.26 -18.12
C GLY A 340 -20.85 17.37 -18.23
N SER A 341 -19.65 17.93 -18.07
CA SER A 341 -18.35 17.26 -18.26
C SER A 341 -17.59 17.04 -16.93
N LEU A 342 -18.26 16.39 -15.98
CA LEU A 342 -17.67 16.01 -14.69
C LEU A 342 -16.43 15.12 -14.83
N ASP A 343 -16.42 14.23 -15.82
CA ASP A 343 -15.28 13.39 -16.16
C ASP A 343 -14.04 14.21 -16.51
N GLN A 344 -14.15 15.20 -17.41
CA GLN A 344 -13.01 16.02 -17.78
C GLN A 344 -12.53 16.91 -16.63
N ALA A 345 -13.46 17.50 -15.89
CA ALA A 345 -13.14 18.32 -14.73
C ALA A 345 -12.40 17.54 -13.64
N LEU A 346 -12.84 16.31 -13.34
CA LEU A 346 -12.22 15.46 -12.32
C LEU A 346 -10.93 14.79 -12.80
N ARG A 347 -10.79 14.49 -14.10
CA ARG A 347 -9.48 14.10 -14.67
C ARG A 347 -8.42 15.17 -14.44
N ASN A 348 -8.77 16.45 -14.62
CA ASN A 348 -7.85 17.57 -14.35
C ASN A 348 -7.49 17.68 -12.86
N VAL A 349 -8.46 17.42 -11.97
CA VAL A 349 -8.20 17.35 -10.51
C VAL A 349 -7.22 16.21 -10.19
N SER A 350 -7.42 15.02 -10.76
CA SER A 350 -6.50 13.90 -10.54
C SER A 350 -5.09 14.25 -11.01
N TYR A 351 -4.96 14.74 -12.24
CA TYR A 351 -3.66 15.13 -12.80
C TYR A 351 -2.93 16.17 -11.93
N PHE A 352 -3.66 17.19 -11.47
CA PHE A 352 -3.10 18.20 -10.58
C PHE A 352 -2.59 17.58 -9.28
N TYR A 353 -3.41 16.76 -8.60
CA TYR A 353 -3.01 16.14 -7.33
C TYR A 353 -1.92 15.08 -7.49
N GLU A 354 -1.88 14.31 -8.58
CA GLU A 354 -0.80 13.36 -8.87
C GLU A 354 0.54 14.08 -8.99
N ARG A 355 0.57 15.21 -9.72
CA ARG A 355 1.77 16.04 -9.85
C ARG A 355 2.20 16.62 -8.50
N ASP A 356 1.25 17.16 -7.75
CA ASP A 356 1.46 17.72 -6.42
C ASP A 356 1.97 16.67 -5.41
N VAL A 357 1.50 15.43 -5.50
CA VAL A 357 1.97 14.30 -4.70
C VAL A 357 3.43 14.00 -5.04
N ARG A 358 3.76 13.89 -6.33
CA ARG A 358 5.13 13.62 -6.79
C ARG A 358 6.11 14.68 -6.28
N GLU A 359 5.74 15.95 -6.40
CA GLU A 359 6.52 17.08 -5.90
C GLU A 359 6.64 17.06 -4.38
N SER A 360 5.55 16.80 -3.66
CA SER A 360 5.59 16.75 -2.19
C SER A 360 6.48 15.61 -1.68
N ILE A 361 6.51 14.46 -2.35
CA ILE A 361 7.39 13.34 -2.01
C ILE A 361 8.86 13.72 -2.31
N ALA A 362 9.14 14.36 -3.43
CA ALA A 362 10.48 14.84 -3.75
C ALA A 362 11.00 15.86 -2.71
N ASN A 363 10.15 16.80 -2.30
CA ASN A 363 10.49 17.78 -1.26
C ASN A 363 10.74 17.09 0.10
N LEU A 364 9.91 16.11 0.46
CA LEU A 364 10.13 15.28 1.66
C LEU A 364 11.51 14.60 1.63
N GLN A 365 11.91 14.05 0.49
CA GLN A 365 13.22 13.43 0.33
C GLN A 365 14.35 14.47 0.46
N ALA A 366 14.23 15.62 -0.20
CA ALA A 366 15.23 16.68 -0.15
C ALA A 366 15.42 17.25 1.28
N MET A 367 14.37 17.23 2.11
CA MET A 367 14.48 17.64 3.52
C MET A 367 15.07 16.54 4.42
N LEU A 368 14.88 15.27 4.08
CA LEU A 368 15.42 14.14 4.86
C LEU A 368 16.96 14.08 4.80
N GLU A 369 17.56 14.42 3.66
CA GLU A 369 19.01 14.33 3.47
C GLU A 369 19.81 15.25 4.42
N PRO A 370 19.55 16.57 4.51
CA PRO A 370 20.19 17.44 5.50
C PRO A 370 19.96 16.99 6.94
N LEU A 371 18.77 16.49 7.25
CA LEU A 371 18.45 15.99 8.59
C LEU A 371 19.32 14.77 8.95
N LEU A 372 19.50 13.83 8.02
CA LEU A 372 20.35 12.66 8.21
C LEU A 372 21.82 13.06 8.37
N ILE A 373 22.31 14.03 7.59
CA ILE A 373 23.67 14.55 7.71
C ILE A 373 23.88 15.23 9.07
N LEU A 374 22.93 16.05 9.51
CA LEU A 374 22.97 16.70 10.84
C LEU A 374 22.95 15.67 11.97
N LEU A 375 22.15 14.61 11.84
CA LEU A 375 22.08 13.54 12.83
C LEU A 375 23.40 12.76 12.89
N LEU A 376 23.95 12.38 11.74
CA LEU A 376 25.23 11.67 11.66
C LEU A 376 26.40 12.54 12.17
N GLY A 377 26.47 13.78 11.72
CA GLY A 377 27.48 14.75 12.16
C GLY A 377 27.36 15.03 13.66
N GLY A 378 26.15 15.23 14.16
CA GLY A 378 25.87 15.39 15.59
C GLY A 378 26.29 14.17 16.40
N LEU A 379 26.04 12.96 15.90
CA LEU A 379 26.47 11.73 16.53
C LEU A 379 28.00 11.61 16.56
N MET A 380 28.67 11.84 15.43
CA MET A 380 30.13 11.81 15.36
C MET A 380 30.75 12.86 16.28
N MET A 381 30.20 14.07 16.31
CA MET A 381 30.62 15.14 17.21
C MET A 381 30.44 14.73 18.69
N TRP A 382 29.30 14.13 19.03
CA TRP A 382 29.03 13.68 20.40
C TRP A 382 29.99 12.57 20.85
N VAL A 383 30.27 11.59 19.98
CA VAL A 383 31.27 10.55 20.24
C VAL A 383 32.67 11.17 20.37
N ALA A 384 33.06 12.04 19.45
CA ALA A 384 34.37 12.70 19.46
C ALA A 384 34.58 13.52 20.74
N LEU A 385 33.61 14.35 21.15
CA LEU A 385 33.70 15.11 22.40
C LEU A 385 33.79 14.21 23.63
N SER A 386 33.07 13.09 23.61
CA SER A 386 33.07 12.14 24.73
C SER A 386 34.38 11.38 24.87
N VAL A 387 35.13 11.21 23.77
CA VAL A 387 36.44 10.55 23.74
C VAL A 387 37.58 11.55 23.96
N LEU A 388 37.61 12.62 23.16
CA LEU A 388 38.70 13.60 23.13
C LEU A 388 38.71 14.53 24.34
N GLY A 389 37.54 14.88 24.89
CA GLY A 389 37.44 15.74 26.07
C GLY A 389 38.24 15.19 27.26
N PRO A 390 37.98 13.94 27.71
CA PRO A 390 38.76 13.32 28.77
C PRO A 390 40.26 13.20 28.46
N ILE A 391 40.65 12.93 27.20
CA ILE A 391 42.06 12.88 26.78
C ILE A 391 42.71 14.26 26.99
N TYR A 392 42.03 15.33 26.59
CA TYR A 392 42.52 16.70 26.74
C TYR A 392 42.64 17.11 28.22
N ASP A 393 41.68 16.72 29.06
CA ASP A 393 41.72 16.94 30.51
C ASP A 393 42.86 16.18 31.19
N VAL A 394 43.17 14.96 30.73
CA VAL A 394 44.33 14.18 31.23
C VAL A 394 45.64 14.86 30.82
N ILE A 395 45.77 15.28 29.56
CA ILE A 395 46.98 15.96 29.06
C ILE A 395 47.21 17.30 29.78
N THR A 396 46.16 18.10 29.99
CA THR A 396 46.29 19.41 30.67
C THR A 396 46.54 19.29 32.18
N LYS A 397 46.09 18.21 32.83
CA LYS A 397 46.41 17.92 34.24
C LYS A 397 47.78 17.27 34.44
N MET A 398 48.34 16.62 33.42
CA MET A 398 49.75 16.24 33.41
C MET A 398 50.61 17.49 33.15
N LYS A 399 50.77 18.34 34.17
CA LYS A 399 51.90 19.27 34.19
C LYS A 399 53.18 18.44 34.39
N PHE A 400 54.08 18.52 33.41
CA PHE A 400 55.47 18.06 33.56
C PHE A 400 56.17 18.78 34.71
#